data_AF-A0A7J2Y9F8-F1
#
_entry.id   AF-A0A7J2Y9F8-F1
#
_cell.length_a   1.000
_cell.length_b   1.000
_cell.length_c   1.000
_cell.angle_alpha   90.00
_cell.angle_beta   90.00
_cell.angle_gamma   90.00
#
_symmetry.space_group_name_H-M   'P 1'
#
loop_
_entity.id
_entity.type
_entity.pdbx_description
1 polymer ?
#
loop_
_entity_poly.entity_id
_entity_poly.type
_entity_poly.pdbx_seq_one_letter_code
_entity_poly.pdbx_strand_id
1 'polypeptide(L)'
;MEDLRNFASAHPELCDPAVVRVPGHGRLPPIEGARPFELSAENVGAYRAKVAKDPEALPGMLKLGPEAVAFYVSFRLKPDAWGIYIREAGLRAVQEEYHRVIWRDLGKYADQNVDDVADRVEYSLVLDYFLAHGRFHHLVDRIAAELEVKTGTPKYGAYQGAWYDVPPKVPRAPEDIGNLEEALANLEAFRSYMNPAYGEGVARLVEGRLDERNVQEWKAFFVGGRFAVEMANLFSRQPAGWRDFTKFLNRRTSVGATNYVRVQYSYNPELLERGQKELSRRLAGEGTAAEAAPNLFKDPSHDLPSVYLL
;
A
#
# COMPACT_ATOMS: atom_id res chain seq x y z
N MET A 1 17.22 3.35 -18.34
CA MET A 1 15.83 2.97 -18.01
C MET A 1 15.01 3.16 -19.26
N GLU A 2 14.26 2.14 -19.69
CA GLU A 2 13.41 2.24 -20.86
C GLU A 2 12.34 3.31 -20.61
N ASP A 3 12.12 4.21 -21.56
CA ASP A 3 11.07 5.22 -21.44
C ASP A 3 9.71 4.55 -21.63
N LEU A 4 9.09 4.17 -20.51
CA LEU A 4 7.79 3.48 -20.48
C LEU A 4 6.68 4.28 -21.16
N ARG A 5 6.85 5.59 -21.39
CA ARG A 5 5.91 6.41 -22.19
C ARG A 5 5.80 5.91 -23.63
N ASN A 6 6.87 5.34 -24.17
CA ASN A 6 6.88 4.82 -25.54
C ASN A 6 6.40 3.37 -25.61
N PHE A 7 6.21 2.68 -24.47
CA PHE A 7 5.89 1.25 -24.45
C PHE A 7 4.63 0.92 -25.26
N ALA A 8 3.55 1.67 -25.08
CA ALA A 8 2.31 1.43 -25.82
C ALA A 8 2.44 1.68 -27.33
N SER A 9 3.34 2.58 -27.74
CA SER A 9 3.64 2.82 -29.15
C SER A 9 4.53 1.72 -29.75
N ALA A 10 5.46 1.18 -28.97
CA ALA A 10 6.39 0.13 -29.38
C ALA A 10 5.75 -1.27 -29.38
N HIS A 11 4.80 -1.50 -28.48
CA HIS A 11 4.13 -2.78 -28.24
C HIS A 11 2.60 -2.63 -28.12
N PRO A 12 1.92 -2.09 -29.15
CA PRO A 12 0.46 -1.88 -29.11
C PRO A 12 -0.33 -3.17 -28.87
N GLU A 13 0.20 -4.31 -29.31
CA GLU A 13 -0.38 -5.65 -29.10
C GLU A 13 -0.40 -6.09 -27.64
N LEU A 14 0.44 -5.49 -26.78
CA LEU A 14 0.54 -5.78 -25.35
C LEU A 14 -0.27 -4.79 -24.48
N CYS A 15 -0.99 -3.85 -25.10
CA CYS A 15 -1.61 -2.72 -24.41
C CYS A 15 -3.13 -2.65 -24.58
N ASP A 16 -3.81 -3.78 -24.80
CA ASP A 16 -5.27 -3.80 -24.99
C ASP A 16 -6.00 -3.20 -23.76
N PRO A 17 -6.64 -2.02 -23.90
CA PRO A 17 -7.32 -1.34 -22.80
C PRO A 17 -8.63 -2.03 -22.38
N ALA A 18 -9.14 -2.98 -23.15
CA ALA A 18 -10.26 -3.83 -22.72
C ALA A 18 -9.83 -4.89 -21.70
N VAL A 19 -8.53 -5.22 -21.68
CA VAL A 19 -7.97 -6.29 -20.86
C VAL A 19 -7.19 -5.73 -19.68
N VAL A 20 -6.32 -4.74 -19.89
CA VAL A 20 -5.59 -4.06 -18.81
C VAL A 20 -6.54 -3.16 -18.03
N ARG A 21 -6.49 -3.22 -16.71
CA ARG A 21 -7.42 -2.53 -15.80
C ARG A 21 -6.67 -1.84 -14.68
N VAL A 22 -7.28 -0.78 -14.16
CA VAL A 22 -6.88 -0.23 -12.85
C VAL A 22 -7.36 -1.22 -11.78
N PRO A 23 -6.48 -1.64 -10.85
CA PRO A 23 -6.88 -2.50 -9.74
C PRO A 23 -8.08 -1.94 -8.97
N GLY A 24 -8.97 -2.82 -8.51
CA GLY A 24 -10.21 -2.47 -7.80
C GLY A 24 -11.32 -1.81 -8.64
N HIS A 25 -11.00 -1.05 -9.69
CA HIS A 25 -11.99 -0.28 -10.48
C HIS A 25 -12.48 -1.01 -11.74
N GLY A 26 -11.69 -1.94 -12.27
CA GLY A 26 -12.01 -2.69 -13.49
C GLY A 26 -12.03 -1.85 -14.78
N ARG A 27 -11.85 -0.53 -14.66
CA ARG A 27 -11.71 0.45 -15.74
C ARG A 27 -10.92 1.65 -15.21
N LEU A 28 -10.48 2.55 -16.09
CA LEU A 28 -9.83 3.79 -15.69
C LEU A 28 -10.82 4.73 -14.97
N PRO A 29 -10.55 5.14 -13.71
CA PRO A 29 -11.33 6.18 -13.04
C PRO A 29 -11.08 7.56 -13.69
N PRO A 30 -11.97 8.53 -13.48
CA PRO A 30 -11.72 9.92 -13.89
C PRO A 30 -10.40 10.44 -13.30
N ILE A 31 -9.59 11.06 -14.15
CA ILE A 31 -8.29 11.66 -13.82
C ILE A 31 -8.20 13.13 -14.25
N GLU A 32 -9.29 13.70 -14.75
CA GLU A 32 -9.37 15.08 -15.17
C GLU A 32 -9.13 16.02 -13.99
N GLY A 33 -8.29 17.04 -14.20
CA GLY A 33 -7.90 17.98 -13.14
C GLY A 33 -6.74 17.52 -12.27
N ALA A 34 -6.20 16.31 -12.50
CA ALA A 34 -5.01 15.83 -11.83
C ALA A 34 -3.83 16.79 -12.00
N ARG A 35 -3.12 17.06 -10.90
CA ARG A 35 -1.90 17.87 -10.88
C ARG A 35 -0.71 17.04 -10.40
N PRO A 36 0.48 17.19 -11.00
CA PRO A 36 1.68 16.52 -10.49
C PRO A 36 1.97 16.90 -9.04
N PHE A 37 2.47 15.92 -8.28
CA PHE A 37 2.96 16.11 -6.93
C PHE A 37 4.40 15.62 -6.82
N GLU A 38 5.30 16.57 -6.55
CA GLU A 38 6.72 16.30 -6.42
C GLU A 38 7.02 15.71 -5.04
N LEU A 39 7.56 14.49 -5.00
CA LEU A 39 7.89 13.74 -3.80
C LEU A 39 9.21 14.18 -3.15
N SER A 40 9.37 15.47 -2.87
CA SER A 40 10.48 15.96 -2.04
C SER A 40 10.13 15.84 -0.55
N ALA A 41 11.14 15.68 0.31
CA ALA A 41 10.93 15.63 1.76
C ALA A 41 10.23 16.90 2.30
N GLU A 42 10.51 18.05 1.67
CA GLU A 42 9.87 19.33 1.97
C GLU A 42 8.38 19.31 1.59
N ASN A 43 8.07 18.92 0.35
CA ASN A 43 6.70 18.89 -0.15
C ASN A 43 5.84 17.90 0.64
N VAL A 44 6.34 16.68 0.91
CA VAL A 44 5.63 15.68 1.70
C VAL A 44 5.42 16.16 3.14
N GLY A 45 6.44 16.73 3.78
CA GLY A 45 6.34 17.22 5.15
C GLY A 45 5.36 18.38 5.33
N ALA A 46 5.26 19.26 4.33
CA ALA A 46 4.38 20.42 4.33
C ALA A 46 2.97 20.14 3.78
N TYR A 47 2.77 18.99 3.12
CA TYR A 47 1.51 18.71 2.42
C TYR A 47 0.33 18.58 3.38
N ARG A 48 -0.75 19.30 3.09
CA ARG A 48 -2.05 19.21 3.76
C ARG A 48 -3.17 19.33 2.73
N ALA A 49 -4.15 18.43 2.79
CA ALA A 49 -5.30 18.50 1.90
C ALA A 49 -6.18 19.69 2.27
N LYS A 50 -6.46 20.57 1.31
CA LYS A 50 -7.30 21.78 1.50
C LYS A 50 -8.76 21.59 1.10
N VAL A 51 -9.15 20.37 0.78
CA VAL A 51 -10.50 20.00 0.35
C VAL A 51 -11.29 19.39 1.50
N ALA A 52 -12.63 19.41 1.44
CA ALA A 52 -13.47 18.70 2.39
C ALA A 52 -13.22 17.19 2.29
N LYS A 53 -13.37 16.47 3.42
CA LYS A 53 -13.21 15.02 3.41
C LYS A 53 -14.33 14.36 2.61
N ASP A 54 -13.99 13.26 1.95
CA ASP A 54 -14.97 12.37 1.35
C ASP A 54 -15.49 11.37 2.40
N PRO A 55 -16.78 11.44 2.80
CA PRO A 55 -17.34 10.51 3.78
C PRO A 55 -17.38 9.05 3.27
N GLU A 56 -17.35 8.84 1.95
CA GLU A 56 -17.40 7.52 1.33
C GLU A 56 -16.02 6.87 1.19
N ALA A 57 -14.94 7.57 1.52
CA ALA A 57 -13.58 7.05 1.36
C ALA A 57 -13.32 5.78 2.20
N LEU A 58 -13.63 5.80 3.50
CA LEU A 58 -13.42 4.64 4.38
C LEU A 58 -14.38 3.47 4.03
N PRO A 59 -15.70 3.67 3.84
CA PRO A 59 -16.58 2.62 3.32
C PRO A 59 -16.11 2.07 1.96
N GLY A 60 -15.65 2.96 1.08
CA GLY A 60 -15.07 2.63 -0.21
C GLY A 60 -13.84 1.75 -0.07
N MET A 61 -12.92 2.05 0.86
CA MET A 61 -11.73 1.24 1.12
C MET A 61 -12.07 -0.18 1.61
N LEU A 62 -13.16 -0.34 2.36
CA LEU A 62 -13.63 -1.66 2.79
C LEU A 62 -14.17 -2.49 1.61
N LYS A 63 -14.75 -1.84 0.61
CA LYS A 63 -15.35 -2.49 -0.55
C LYS A 63 -14.36 -2.74 -1.69
N LEU A 64 -13.58 -1.71 -2.02
CA LEU A 64 -12.71 -1.67 -3.19
C LEU A 64 -11.23 -1.87 -2.88
N GLY A 65 -10.82 -1.69 -1.62
CA GLY A 65 -9.42 -1.60 -1.22
C GLY A 65 -8.86 -0.17 -1.25
N PRO A 66 -7.54 0.01 -1.05
CA PRO A 66 -6.89 1.32 -1.04
C PRO A 66 -7.15 2.15 -2.30
N GLU A 67 -7.52 1.50 -3.40
CA GLU A 67 -7.85 2.08 -4.71
C GLU A 67 -9.06 3.01 -4.67
N ALA A 68 -9.89 2.93 -3.62
CA ALA A 68 -10.94 3.92 -3.37
C ALA A 68 -10.36 5.34 -3.16
N VAL A 69 -9.15 5.44 -2.64
CA VAL A 69 -8.48 6.71 -2.30
C VAL A 69 -7.28 6.98 -3.19
N ALA A 70 -6.46 5.97 -3.46
CA ALA A 70 -5.30 6.12 -4.33
C ALA A 70 -5.09 4.90 -5.23
N PHE A 71 -4.88 5.11 -6.53
CA PHE A 71 -4.79 4.05 -7.52
C PHE A 71 -3.66 4.27 -8.52
N TYR A 72 -3.06 3.19 -9.00
CA TYR A 72 -2.06 3.22 -10.07
C TYR A 72 -2.73 3.12 -11.44
N VAL A 73 -2.35 4.03 -12.34
CA VAL A 73 -2.70 3.99 -13.76
C VAL A 73 -1.48 3.50 -14.54
N SER A 74 -1.66 2.39 -15.28
CA SER A 74 -0.61 1.77 -16.10
C SER A 74 -0.20 2.64 -17.29
N PHE A 75 1.09 2.62 -17.63
CA PHE A 75 1.63 3.20 -18.88
C PHE A 75 1.05 2.56 -20.14
N ARG A 76 0.45 1.37 -20.04
CA ARG A 76 -0.27 0.71 -21.14
C ARG A 76 -1.62 1.36 -21.42
N LEU A 77 -2.26 1.89 -20.37
CA LEU A 77 -3.61 2.48 -20.46
C LEU A 77 -3.57 3.95 -20.83
N LYS A 78 -2.65 4.70 -20.21
CA LYS A 78 -2.49 6.14 -20.42
C LYS A 78 -0.99 6.50 -20.48
N PRO A 79 -0.32 6.31 -21.62
CA PRO A 79 1.13 6.52 -21.76
C PRO A 79 1.61 7.94 -21.40
N ASP A 80 0.74 8.94 -21.59
CA ASP A 80 1.05 10.35 -21.29
C ASP A 80 0.66 10.78 -19.86
N ALA A 81 -0.02 9.92 -19.11
CA ALA A 81 -0.61 10.26 -17.82
C ALA A 81 -0.63 9.05 -16.86
N TRP A 82 0.36 8.17 -16.94
CA TRP A 82 0.48 7.04 -16.03
C TRP A 82 1.15 7.45 -14.73
N GLY A 83 0.84 6.74 -13.65
CA GLY A 83 1.34 7.05 -12.33
C GLY A 83 0.38 6.71 -11.21
N ILE A 84 0.71 7.16 -10.00
CA ILE A 84 -0.14 7.02 -8.82
C ILE A 84 -1.01 8.26 -8.70
N TYR A 85 -2.32 8.07 -8.63
CA TYR A 85 -3.31 9.13 -8.46
C TYR A 85 -3.88 9.03 -7.05
N ILE A 86 -3.90 10.15 -6.33
CA ILE A 86 -4.39 10.23 -4.95
C ILE A 86 -5.53 11.25 -4.89
N ARG A 87 -6.72 10.80 -4.45
CA ARG A 87 -7.88 11.67 -4.21
C ARG A 87 -7.67 12.41 -2.90
N GLU A 88 -7.50 13.73 -2.96
CA GLU A 88 -7.18 14.57 -1.79
C GLU A 88 -8.29 14.49 -0.72
N ALA A 89 -9.55 14.44 -1.15
CA ALA A 89 -10.71 14.33 -0.24
C ALA A 89 -10.75 12.98 0.49
N GLY A 90 -10.39 11.89 -0.19
CA GLY A 90 -10.29 10.56 0.40
C GLY A 90 -9.07 10.45 1.33
N LEU A 91 -7.94 11.03 0.93
CA LEU A 91 -6.74 11.09 1.75
C LEU A 91 -7.00 11.82 3.07
N ARG A 92 -7.73 12.95 3.02
CA ARG A 92 -8.16 13.67 4.23
C ARG A 92 -9.02 12.79 5.14
N ALA A 93 -9.96 12.02 4.59
CA ALA A 93 -10.81 11.13 5.38
C ALA A 93 -10.00 10.05 6.13
N VAL A 94 -8.98 9.51 5.48
CA VAL A 94 -8.07 8.52 6.10
C VAL A 94 -7.16 9.18 7.14
N GLN A 95 -6.66 10.39 6.86
CA GLN A 95 -5.88 11.17 7.82
C GLN A 95 -6.68 11.46 9.10
N GLU A 96 -7.95 11.87 9.00
CA GLU A 96 -8.81 12.11 10.17
C GLU A 96 -9.05 10.81 10.98
N GLU A 97 -9.05 9.64 10.35
CA GLU A 97 -9.12 8.36 11.07
C GLU A 97 -7.80 8.05 11.80
N TYR A 98 -6.65 8.41 11.22
CA TYR A 98 -5.34 8.27 11.86
C TYR A 98 -5.25 9.19 13.06
N HIS A 99 -5.70 10.42 12.90
CA HIS A 99 -5.85 11.40 13.97
C HIS A 99 -6.67 10.81 15.13
N ARG A 100 -7.86 10.27 14.83
CA ARG A 100 -8.71 9.63 15.85
C ARG A 100 -7.99 8.52 16.61
N VAL A 101 -7.25 7.66 15.92
CA VAL A 101 -6.49 6.55 16.53
C VAL A 101 -5.32 7.06 17.38
N ILE A 102 -4.53 7.99 16.85
CA ILE A 102 -3.36 8.58 17.52
C ILE A 102 -3.81 9.31 18.78
N TRP A 103 -4.77 10.22 18.67
CA TRP A 103 -5.21 11.06 19.80
C TRP A 103 -5.95 10.29 20.88
N ARG A 104 -6.67 9.21 20.53
CA ARG A 104 -7.26 8.30 21.51
C ARG A 104 -6.22 7.75 22.49
N ASP A 105 -5.05 7.35 21.99
CA ASP A 105 -4.04 6.68 22.81
C ASP A 105 -2.98 7.65 23.35
N LEU A 106 -2.66 8.69 22.59
CA LEU A 106 -1.56 9.62 22.87
C LEU A 106 -1.99 11.00 23.36
N GLY A 107 -3.26 11.39 23.22
CA GLY A 107 -3.71 12.74 23.59
C GLY A 107 -3.48 13.08 25.07
N LYS A 108 -3.56 12.09 25.95
CA LYS A 108 -3.24 12.23 27.39
C LYS A 108 -1.76 12.47 27.69
N TYR A 109 -0.87 12.28 26.72
CA TYR A 109 0.58 12.52 26.81
C TYR A 109 0.99 13.77 26.02
N ALA A 110 0.04 14.56 25.50
CA ALA A 110 0.29 15.84 24.87
C ALA A 110 0.09 16.97 25.91
N ASP A 111 1.09 17.16 26.78
CA ASP A 111 1.09 18.21 27.80
C ASP A 111 1.25 19.62 27.23
N GLN A 112 1.65 19.73 25.97
CA GLN A 112 1.67 20.95 25.17
C GLN A 112 0.94 20.74 23.83
N ASN A 113 0.62 21.84 23.14
CA ASN A 113 0.04 21.75 21.80
C ASN A 113 1.07 21.20 20.80
N VAL A 114 0.73 20.06 20.21
CA VAL A 114 1.51 19.37 19.18
C VAL A 114 0.67 19.05 17.92
N ASP A 115 -0.43 19.76 17.71
CA ASP A 115 -1.38 19.52 16.61
C ASP A 115 -0.70 19.59 15.24
N ASP A 116 0.19 20.57 15.02
CA ASP A 116 0.94 20.73 13.78
C ASP A 116 1.89 19.56 13.48
N VAL A 117 2.46 18.98 14.54
CA VAL A 117 3.33 17.79 14.46
C VAL A 117 2.50 16.53 14.24
N ALA A 118 1.39 16.37 14.96
CA ALA A 118 0.48 15.24 14.79
C ALA A 118 -0.05 15.21 13.35
N ASP A 119 -0.53 16.34 12.86
CA ASP A 119 -1.03 16.51 11.50
C ASP A 119 0.05 16.17 10.46
N ARG A 120 1.31 16.59 10.69
CA ARG A 120 2.45 16.21 9.83
C ARG A 120 2.66 14.69 9.80
N VAL A 121 2.68 14.06 10.97
CA VAL A 121 2.89 12.62 11.11
C VAL A 121 1.77 11.85 10.43
N GLU A 122 0.52 12.27 10.65
CA GLU A 122 -0.67 11.63 10.08
C GLU A 122 -0.66 11.68 8.54
N TYR A 123 -0.45 12.86 7.94
CA TYR A 123 -0.37 13.00 6.49
C TYR A 123 0.78 12.19 5.88
N SER A 124 1.97 12.20 6.49
CA SER A 124 3.09 11.39 6.03
C SER A 124 2.77 9.89 6.06
N LEU A 125 2.20 9.39 7.16
CA LEU A 125 1.85 7.97 7.29
C LEU A 125 0.80 7.53 6.26
N VAL A 126 -0.20 8.37 5.99
CA VAL A 126 -1.23 8.08 4.99
C VAL A 126 -0.63 8.10 3.57
N LEU A 127 0.22 9.09 3.26
CA LEU A 127 0.91 9.16 1.98
C LEU A 127 1.82 7.95 1.77
N ASP A 128 2.66 7.61 2.75
CA ASP A 128 3.59 6.48 2.68
C ASP A 128 2.86 5.15 2.44
N TYR A 129 1.69 4.97 3.05
CA TYR A 129 0.84 3.82 2.80
C TYR A 129 0.39 3.73 1.35
N PHE A 130 -0.23 4.79 0.81
CA PHE A 130 -0.76 4.78 -0.55
C PHE A 130 0.34 4.75 -1.62
N LEU A 131 1.48 5.41 -1.37
CA LEU A 131 2.63 5.38 -2.27
C LEU A 131 3.28 3.99 -2.30
N ALA A 132 3.45 3.34 -1.15
CA ALA A 132 3.99 1.98 -1.10
C ALA A 132 3.04 0.98 -1.80
N HIS A 133 1.74 1.09 -1.56
CA HIS A 133 0.72 0.27 -2.21
C HIS A 133 0.73 0.46 -3.74
N GLY A 134 0.61 1.71 -4.20
CA GLY A 134 0.60 2.05 -5.63
C GLY A 134 1.90 1.68 -6.36
N ARG A 135 3.06 1.82 -5.69
CA ARG A 135 4.36 1.42 -6.24
C ARG A 135 4.44 -0.08 -6.48
N PHE A 136 3.79 -0.90 -5.65
CA PHE A 136 3.77 -2.34 -5.86
C PHE A 136 3.04 -2.72 -7.16
N HIS A 137 1.89 -2.10 -7.45
CA HIS A 137 1.20 -2.29 -8.73
C HIS A 137 2.05 -1.86 -9.93
N HIS A 138 2.74 -0.73 -9.83
CA HIS A 138 3.69 -0.30 -10.86
C HIS A 138 4.79 -1.34 -11.10
N LEU A 139 5.35 -1.89 -10.02
CA LEU A 139 6.37 -2.92 -10.10
C LEU A 139 5.86 -4.17 -10.82
N VAL A 140 4.66 -4.64 -10.49
CA VAL A 140 4.07 -5.80 -11.17
C VAL A 140 3.85 -5.54 -12.66
N ASP A 141 3.27 -4.39 -13.01
CA ASP A 141 3.03 -3.99 -14.40
C ASP A 141 4.33 -3.91 -15.21
N ARG A 142 5.40 -3.37 -14.61
CA ARG A 142 6.74 -3.30 -15.21
C ARG A 142 7.36 -4.69 -15.39
N ILE A 143 7.31 -5.56 -14.37
CA ILE A 143 7.82 -6.94 -14.47
C ILE A 143 7.06 -7.70 -15.56
N ALA A 144 5.74 -7.54 -15.62
CA ALA A 144 4.93 -8.16 -16.66
C ALA A 144 5.34 -7.63 -18.04
N ALA A 145 5.60 -6.33 -18.21
CA ALA A 145 6.10 -5.75 -19.46
C ALA A 145 7.41 -6.38 -19.91
N GLU A 146 8.38 -6.49 -19.00
CA GLU A 146 9.68 -7.11 -19.29
C GLU A 146 9.52 -8.57 -19.74
N LEU A 147 8.63 -9.34 -19.09
CA LEU A 147 8.34 -10.72 -19.46
C LEU A 147 7.65 -10.82 -20.83
N GLU A 148 6.69 -9.95 -21.11
CA GLU A 148 5.94 -9.95 -22.35
C GLU A 148 6.82 -9.55 -23.54
N VAL A 149 7.67 -8.52 -23.40
CA VAL A 149 8.65 -8.13 -24.43
C VAL A 149 9.61 -9.28 -24.72
N LYS A 150 10.07 -9.98 -23.68
CA LYS A 150 10.96 -11.14 -23.84
C LYS A 150 10.28 -12.33 -24.53
N THR A 151 8.99 -12.56 -24.28
CA THR A 151 8.26 -13.77 -24.71
C THR A 151 7.35 -13.54 -25.92
N GLY A 152 7.11 -12.29 -26.30
CA GLY A 152 6.17 -11.90 -27.35
C GLY A 152 4.71 -12.25 -27.05
N THR A 153 4.35 -12.48 -25.79
CA THR A 153 3.01 -12.95 -25.40
C THR A 153 2.43 -12.09 -24.28
N PRO A 154 1.18 -11.60 -24.38
CA PRO A 154 0.52 -10.88 -23.29
C PRO A 154 0.41 -11.71 -22.00
N LYS A 155 0.69 -11.10 -20.84
CA LYS A 155 0.70 -11.72 -19.52
C LYS A 155 -0.11 -10.92 -18.50
N TYR A 156 0.08 -9.59 -18.44
CA TYR A 156 -0.49 -8.77 -17.37
C TYR A 156 -2.02 -8.75 -17.44
N GLY A 157 -2.58 -8.44 -18.60
CA GLY A 157 -4.03 -8.42 -18.78
C GLY A 157 -4.68 -9.78 -18.52
N ALA A 158 -4.05 -10.88 -18.96
CA ALA A 158 -4.52 -12.24 -18.69
C ALA A 158 -4.50 -12.56 -17.19
N TYR A 159 -3.42 -12.19 -16.49
CA TYR A 159 -3.31 -12.31 -15.04
C TYR A 159 -4.40 -11.51 -14.30
N GLN A 160 -4.65 -10.27 -14.72
CA GLN A 160 -5.70 -9.42 -14.16
C GLN A 160 -7.11 -10.00 -14.37
N GLY A 161 -7.34 -10.73 -15.46
CA GLY A 161 -8.60 -11.44 -15.71
C GLY A 161 -8.96 -12.43 -14.60
N ALA A 162 -7.95 -13.13 -14.06
CA ALA A 162 -8.12 -14.12 -13.00
C ALA A 162 -8.31 -13.51 -11.59
N TRP A 163 -8.12 -12.19 -11.43
CA TRP A 163 -8.26 -11.50 -10.13
C TRP A 163 -9.65 -11.52 -9.52
N TYR A 164 -10.66 -11.86 -10.33
CA TYR A 164 -12.07 -11.83 -9.94
C TYR A 164 -12.70 -13.23 -9.91
N ASP A 165 -11.86 -14.28 -9.98
CA ASP A 165 -12.26 -15.66 -9.71
C ASP A 165 -12.24 -15.99 -8.21
N VAL A 166 -13.42 -16.22 -7.63
CA VAL A 166 -13.57 -16.47 -6.19
C VAL A 166 -12.75 -17.69 -5.78
N PRO A 167 -11.80 -17.56 -4.83
CA PRO A 167 -11.07 -18.71 -4.34
C PRO A 167 -12.06 -19.75 -3.80
N PRO A 168 -11.96 -21.03 -4.21
CA PRO A 168 -12.94 -22.05 -3.84
C PRO A 168 -12.94 -22.37 -2.34
N LYS A 169 -11.92 -21.90 -1.60
CA LYS A 169 -11.74 -22.12 -0.16
C LYS A 169 -11.12 -20.87 0.48
N VAL A 170 -11.35 -20.72 1.78
CA VAL A 170 -10.66 -19.70 2.59
C VAL A 170 -9.14 -19.93 2.53
N PRO A 171 -8.32 -18.93 2.16
CA PRO A 171 -6.88 -19.05 2.09
C PRO A 171 -6.25 -19.47 3.41
N ARG A 172 -5.34 -20.45 3.36
CA ARG A 172 -4.57 -20.92 4.52
C ARG A 172 -3.12 -20.47 4.45
N ALA A 173 -2.59 -20.32 3.25
CA ALA A 173 -1.25 -19.81 2.97
C ALA A 173 -1.31 -18.64 1.96
N PRO A 174 -0.23 -17.83 1.85
CA PRO A 174 -0.12 -16.79 0.84
C PRO A 174 -0.51 -17.22 -0.59
N GLU A 175 -0.12 -18.42 -0.99
CA GLU A 175 -0.33 -18.92 -2.35
C GLU A 175 -1.78 -19.28 -2.65
N ASP A 176 -2.62 -19.41 -1.62
CA ASP A 176 -4.07 -19.66 -1.78
C ASP A 176 -4.87 -18.37 -2.03
N ILE A 177 -4.23 -17.20 -1.90
CA ILE A 177 -4.90 -15.91 -2.06
C ILE A 177 -5.25 -15.70 -3.55
N GLY A 178 -6.51 -15.31 -3.82
CA GLY A 178 -6.98 -15.03 -5.17
C GLY A 178 -6.25 -13.82 -5.79
N ASN A 179 -6.47 -12.63 -5.21
CA ASN A 179 -5.80 -11.42 -5.64
C ASN A 179 -4.51 -11.19 -4.84
N LEU A 180 -3.49 -11.98 -5.20
CA LEU A 180 -2.20 -11.99 -4.52
C LEU A 180 -1.42 -10.67 -4.69
N GLU A 181 -1.57 -9.99 -5.83
CA GLU A 181 -0.98 -8.66 -6.05
C GLU A 181 -1.47 -7.65 -5.02
N GLU A 182 -2.79 -7.56 -4.82
CA GLU A 182 -3.40 -6.69 -3.81
C GLU A 182 -2.96 -7.03 -2.39
N ALA A 183 -2.90 -8.32 -2.05
CA ALA A 183 -2.46 -8.75 -0.72
C ALA A 183 -1.00 -8.38 -0.45
N LEU A 184 -0.12 -8.48 -1.46
CA LEU A 184 1.27 -8.06 -1.35
C LEU A 184 1.41 -6.53 -1.35
N ALA A 185 0.63 -5.80 -2.14
CA ALA A 185 0.59 -4.33 -2.09
C ALA A 185 0.18 -3.82 -0.70
N ASN A 186 -0.89 -4.40 -0.12
CA ASN A 186 -1.32 -4.15 1.24
C ASN A 186 -0.22 -4.47 2.27
N LEU A 187 0.49 -5.59 2.09
CA LEU A 187 1.61 -5.97 2.96
C LEU A 187 2.74 -4.96 2.88
N GLU A 188 3.16 -4.56 1.68
CA GLU A 188 4.22 -3.56 1.50
C GLU A 188 3.85 -2.23 2.15
N ALA A 189 2.61 -1.77 1.97
CA ALA A 189 2.11 -0.59 2.63
C ALA A 189 2.06 -0.75 4.16
N PHE A 190 1.65 -1.91 4.65
CA PHE A 190 1.60 -2.21 6.09
C PHE A 190 2.99 -2.27 6.75
N ARG A 191 4.02 -2.71 6.01
CA ARG A 191 5.41 -2.75 6.50
C ARG A 191 5.92 -1.38 6.91
N SER A 192 5.42 -0.31 6.31
CA SER A 192 5.71 1.07 6.75
C SER A 192 5.38 1.27 8.23
N TYR A 193 4.24 0.78 8.74
CA TYR A 193 3.89 0.94 10.16
C TYR A 193 4.75 0.13 11.13
N MET A 194 5.47 -0.86 10.63
CA MET A 194 6.38 -1.69 11.42
C MET A 194 7.84 -1.18 11.35
N ASN A 195 8.12 -0.13 10.57
CA ASN A 195 9.46 0.39 10.43
C ASN A 195 9.84 1.20 11.69
N PRO A 196 10.86 0.76 12.46
CA PRO A 196 11.25 1.44 13.70
C PRO A 196 11.74 2.88 13.46
N ALA A 197 12.18 3.20 12.24
CA ALA A 197 12.58 4.56 11.89
C ALA A 197 11.43 5.58 12.01
N TYR A 198 10.16 5.17 11.82
CA TYR A 198 9.03 6.08 12.06
C TYR A 198 8.93 6.46 13.53
N GLY A 199 9.04 5.49 14.44
CA GLY A 199 8.96 5.79 15.87
C GLY A 199 10.09 6.73 16.33
N GLU A 200 11.30 6.55 15.80
CA GLU A 200 12.41 7.49 16.05
C GLU A 200 12.16 8.86 15.42
N GLY A 201 11.64 8.90 14.19
CA GLY A 201 11.31 10.15 13.49
C GLY A 201 10.24 10.95 14.21
N VAL A 202 9.15 10.30 14.65
CA VAL A 202 8.09 10.93 15.44
C VAL A 202 8.64 11.43 16.77
N ALA A 203 9.44 10.62 17.47
CA ALA A 203 10.04 11.04 18.75
C ALA A 203 10.84 12.34 18.61
N ARG A 204 11.65 12.47 17.56
CA ARG A 204 12.41 13.71 17.27
C ARG A 204 11.52 14.91 16.95
N LEU A 205 10.34 14.71 16.38
CA LEU A 205 9.43 15.82 16.06
C LEU A 205 8.72 16.37 17.30
N VAL A 206 8.51 15.54 18.33
CA VAL A 206 7.88 15.95 19.59
C VAL A 206 8.89 16.26 20.71
N GLU A 207 10.17 15.92 20.50
CA GLU A 207 11.27 16.22 21.41
C GLU A 207 11.38 17.73 21.67
N GLY A 208 11.54 18.11 22.94
CA GLY A 208 11.57 19.52 23.37
C GLY A 208 10.21 20.22 23.42
N ARG A 209 9.14 19.59 22.92
CA ARG A 209 7.75 20.05 23.08
C ARG A 209 6.97 19.25 24.13
N LEU A 210 7.33 17.99 24.31
CA LEU A 210 6.75 17.14 25.34
C LEU A 210 7.81 16.77 26.38
N ASP A 211 7.38 16.48 27.59
CA ASP A 211 8.23 15.88 28.62
C ASP A 211 8.86 14.56 28.11
N GLU A 212 10.09 14.26 28.54
CA GLU A 212 10.85 13.08 28.07
C GLU A 212 10.06 11.77 28.20
N ARG A 213 9.35 11.60 29.32
CA ARG A 213 8.47 10.44 29.54
C ARG A 213 7.38 10.34 28.47
N ASN A 214 6.78 11.46 28.08
CA ASN A 214 5.72 11.51 27.07
C ASN A 214 6.27 11.24 25.68
N VAL A 215 7.47 11.75 25.36
CA VAL A 215 8.18 11.41 24.11
C VAL A 215 8.39 9.89 23.99
N GLN A 216 8.75 9.21 25.08
CA GLN A 216 8.90 7.75 25.07
C GLN A 216 7.57 7.01 24.84
N GLU A 217 6.44 7.53 25.33
CA GLU A 217 5.12 6.95 25.05
C GLU A 217 4.71 7.08 23.57
N TRP A 218 4.98 8.24 22.96
CA TRP A 218 4.80 8.46 21.52
C TRP A 218 5.67 7.50 20.71
N LYS A 219 6.97 7.41 21.02
CA LYS A 219 7.89 6.46 20.39
C LYS A 219 7.40 5.02 20.52
N ALA A 220 7.01 4.60 21.73
CA ALA A 220 6.54 3.25 22.01
C ALA A 220 5.22 2.92 21.32
N PHE A 221 4.36 3.90 21.04
CA PHE A 221 3.12 3.69 20.29
C PHE A 221 3.39 3.23 18.85
N PHE A 222 4.36 3.86 18.18
CA PHE A 222 4.76 3.50 16.81
C PHE A 222 5.68 2.26 16.78
N VAL A 223 6.77 2.23 17.57
CA VAL A 223 7.72 1.09 17.61
C VAL A 223 7.07 -0.17 18.19
N GLY A 224 6.26 0.00 19.23
CA GLY A 224 5.66 -1.11 19.97
C GLY A 224 4.53 -1.82 19.24
N GLY A 225 4.22 -1.40 18.01
CA GLY A 225 3.24 -2.02 17.12
C GLY A 225 1.78 -1.72 17.47
N ARG A 226 1.49 -0.81 18.41
CA ARG A 226 0.10 -0.46 18.77
C ARG A 226 -0.63 0.18 17.59
N PHE A 227 0.01 1.17 16.96
CA PHE A 227 -0.51 1.79 15.75
C PHE A 227 -0.70 0.76 14.63
N ALA A 228 0.32 -0.06 14.36
CA ALA A 228 0.23 -1.12 13.36
C ALA A 228 -0.91 -2.12 13.62
N VAL A 229 -1.23 -2.45 14.87
CA VAL A 229 -2.37 -3.33 15.20
C VAL A 229 -3.72 -2.66 14.87
N GLU A 230 -3.88 -1.38 15.20
CA GLU A 230 -5.10 -0.63 14.82
C GLU A 230 -5.25 -0.57 13.31
N MET A 231 -4.16 -0.29 12.59
CA MET A 231 -4.18 -0.25 11.13
C MET A 231 -4.46 -1.61 10.52
N ALA A 232 -3.87 -2.69 11.06
CA ALA A 232 -4.19 -4.05 10.65
C ALA A 232 -5.69 -4.36 10.84
N ASN A 233 -6.28 -3.96 11.96
CA ASN A 233 -7.70 -4.16 12.24
C ASN A 233 -8.61 -3.30 11.34
N LEU A 234 -8.18 -2.11 10.93
CA LEU A 234 -8.90 -1.29 9.98
C LEU A 234 -8.90 -1.94 8.58
N PHE A 235 -7.74 -2.37 8.10
CA PHE A 235 -7.57 -2.88 6.74
C PHE A 235 -7.92 -4.35 6.56
N SER A 236 -7.82 -5.19 7.60
CA SER A 236 -8.24 -6.60 7.56
C SER A 236 -9.76 -6.81 7.38
N ARG A 237 -10.54 -5.73 7.44
CA ARG A 237 -11.99 -5.75 7.14
C ARG A 237 -12.31 -5.79 5.64
N GLN A 238 -11.29 -5.70 4.78
CA GLN A 238 -11.44 -5.99 3.35
C GLN A 238 -11.91 -7.44 3.14
N PRO A 239 -12.55 -7.77 2.00
CA PRO A 239 -13.15 -9.09 1.79
C PRO A 239 -12.17 -10.24 2.07
N ALA A 240 -12.49 -11.01 3.11
CA ALA A 240 -11.63 -12.09 3.58
C ALA A 240 -11.36 -13.10 2.46
N GLY A 241 -10.09 -13.47 2.31
CA GLY A 241 -9.62 -14.44 1.34
C GLY A 241 -9.23 -13.91 -0.04
N TRP A 242 -9.55 -12.66 -0.37
CA TRP A 242 -9.14 -12.07 -1.64
C TRP A 242 -7.86 -11.28 -1.57
N ARG A 243 -7.75 -10.42 -0.55
CA ARG A 243 -6.65 -9.46 -0.34
C ARG A 243 -6.06 -9.59 1.05
N ASP A 244 -6.22 -10.77 1.65
CA ASP A 244 -5.91 -11.02 3.07
C ASP A 244 -4.39 -11.05 3.31
N PHE A 245 -3.81 -9.87 3.46
CA PHE A 245 -2.39 -9.70 3.73
C PHE A 245 -1.98 -10.26 5.11
N THR A 246 -2.94 -10.58 5.99
CA THR A 246 -2.62 -11.15 7.31
C THR A 246 -2.00 -12.54 7.21
N LYS A 247 -2.16 -13.24 6.08
CA LYS A 247 -1.46 -14.51 5.78
C LYS A 247 0.05 -14.38 5.65
N PHE A 248 0.56 -13.16 5.55
CA PHE A 248 2.00 -12.86 5.56
C PHE A 248 2.52 -12.43 6.93
N LEU A 249 1.65 -12.34 7.94
CA LEU A 249 1.99 -11.82 9.25
C LEU A 249 2.12 -12.94 10.27
N ASN A 250 3.14 -12.83 11.12
CA ASN A 250 3.18 -13.51 12.40
C ASN A 250 2.43 -12.65 13.43
N ARG A 251 1.48 -13.26 14.14
CA ARG A 251 0.75 -12.62 15.25
C ARG A 251 1.29 -13.13 16.57
N ARG A 252 1.96 -12.28 17.35
CA ARG A 252 2.37 -12.59 18.73
C ARG A 252 1.34 -12.02 19.69
N THR A 253 0.94 -12.85 20.66
CA THR A 253 0.06 -12.44 21.76
C THR A 253 0.83 -12.66 23.06
N SER A 254 1.06 -11.60 23.83
CA SER A 254 1.62 -11.71 25.18
C SER A 254 0.59 -11.25 26.20
N VAL A 255 0.55 -11.93 27.35
CA VAL A 255 -0.27 -11.54 28.49
C VAL A 255 0.66 -10.85 29.48
N GLY A 256 0.44 -9.56 29.73
CA GLY A 256 1.20 -8.81 30.72
C GLY A 256 0.84 -9.19 32.14
N ALA A 257 1.68 -8.79 33.11
CA ALA A 257 1.49 -9.05 34.55
C ALA A 257 0.16 -8.50 35.11
N THR A 258 -0.52 -7.61 34.38
CA THR A 258 -1.80 -6.98 34.73
C THR A 258 -2.99 -7.46 33.89
N ASN A 259 -2.93 -8.67 33.31
CA ASN A 259 -3.98 -9.27 32.44
C ASN A 259 -4.29 -8.50 31.14
N TYR A 260 -3.45 -7.54 30.74
CA TYR A 260 -3.58 -6.91 29.42
C TYR A 260 -3.00 -7.82 28.34
N VAL A 261 -3.82 -8.17 27.35
CA VAL A 261 -3.40 -8.89 26.16
C VAL A 261 -2.76 -7.89 25.18
N ARG A 262 -1.47 -8.05 24.92
CA ARG A 262 -0.74 -7.27 23.92
C ARG A 262 -0.60 -8.09 22.65
N VAL A 263 -1.16 -7.58 21.56
CA VAL A 263 -0.99 -8.12 20.22
C VAL A 263 0.13 -7.36 19.53
N GLN A 264 0.99 -8.08 18.81
CA GLN A 264 2.01 -7.49 17.94
C GLN A 264 2.06 -8.27 16.63
N TYR A 265 2.09 -7.54 15.53
CA TYR A 265 2.34 -8.09 14.20
C TYR A 265 3.81 -7.93 13.84
N SER A 266 4.35 -8.95 13.18
CA SER A 266 5.56 -8.83 12.36
C SER A 266 5.31 -9.51 11.03
N TYR A 267 5.91 -9.03 9.94
CA TYR A 267 5.84 -9.79 8.69
C TYR A 267 6.75 -11.01 8.77
N ASN A 268 6.39 -12.06 8.04
CA ASN A 268 7.16 -13.28 7.91
C ASN A 268 7.93 -13.26 6.57
N PRO A 269 9.27 -13.12 6.57
CA PRO A 269 10.06 -13.07 5.35
C PRO A 269 9.91 -14.30 4.45
N GLU A 270 9.72 -15.50 5.03
CA GLU A 270 9.54 -16.74 4.27
C GLU A 270 8.19 -16.76 3.57
N LEU A 271 7.12 -16.33 4.25
CA LEU A 271 5.78 -16.22 3.65
C LEU A 271 5.74 -15.13 2.58
N LEU A 272 6.45 -14.01 2.79
CA LEU A 272 6.62 -12.97 1.80
C LEU A 272 7.32 -13.51 0.54
N GLU A 273 8.47 -14.18 0.71
CA GLU A 273 9.20 -14.76 -0.42
C GLU A 273 8.35 -15.79 -1.19
N ARG A 274 7.60 -16.62 -0.47
CA ARG A 274 6.67 -17.58 -1.05
C ARG A 274 5.58 -16.91 -1.89
N GLY A 275 4.92 -15.87 -1.35
CA GLY A 275 3.91 -15.12 -2.10
C GLY A 275 4.50 -14.39 -3.30
N GLN A 276 5.68 -13.79 -3.19
CA GLN A 276 6.35 -13.13 -4.32
C GLN A 276 6.74 -14.12 -5.43
N LYS A 277 7.25 -15.32 -5.08
CA LYS A 277 7.53 -16.38 -6.05
C LYS A 277 6.27 -16.88 -6.74
N GLU A 278 5.19 -17.03 -5.97
CA GLU A 278 3.90 -17.41 -6.53
C GLU A 278 3.35 -16.33 -7.47
N LEU A 279 3.50 -15.05 -7.13
CA LEU A 279 3.14 -13.95 -8.01
C LEU A 279 4.00 -13.97 -9.30
N SER A 280 5.32 -14.15 -9.20
CA SER A 280 6.19 -14.34 -10.38
C SER A 280 5.67 -15.47 -11.28
N ARG A 281 5.29 -16.61 -10.69
CA ARG A 281 4.79 -17.78 -11.42
C ARG A 281 3.48 -17.46 -12.12
N ARG A 282 2.53 -16.80 -11.45
CA ARG A 282 1.24 -16.39 -12.03
C ARG A 282 1.43 -15.42 -13.19
N LEU A 283 2.36 -14.48 -13.09
CA LEU A 283 2.72 -13.56 -14.17
C LEU A 283 3.39 -14.27 -15.36
N ALA A 284 4.23 -15.29 -15.10
CA ALA A 284 4.86 -16.07 -16.17
C ALA A 284 3.84 -16.93 -16.96
N GLY A 285 2.72 -17.33 -16.33
CA GLY A 285 1.64 -18.11 -16.92
C GLY A 285 1.74 -19.63 -16.73
N GLU A 286 0.69 -20.34 -17.13
CA GLU A 286 0.57 -21.81 -16.99
C GLU A 286 1.69 -22.53 -17.76
N GLY A 287 2.48 -23.34 -17.05
CA GLY A 287 3.65 -24.05 -17.59
C GLY A 287 4.95 -23.83 -16.80
N THR A 288 5.00 -22.79 -15.95
CA THR A 288 6.15 -22.57 -15.06
C THR A 288 5.97 -23.37 -13.76
N ALA A 289 6.85 -24.35 -13.52
CA ALA A 289 6.87 -25.09 -12.25
C ALA A 289 7.19 -24.15 -11.07
N ALA A 290 6.46 -24.28 -9.97
CA ALA A 290 6.58 -23.40 -8.80
C ALA A 290 7.98 -23.37 -8.18
N GLU A 291 8.73 -24.48 -8.28
CA GLU A 291 10.10 -24.60 -7.76
C GLU A 291 11.15 -23.93 -8.65
N ALA A 292 10.81 -23.61 -9.91
CA ALA A 292 11.75 -23.07 -10.91
C ALA A 292 11.60 -21.56 -11.18
N ALA A 293 10.52 -20.93 -10.69
CA ALA A 293 10.27 -19.50 -10.94
C ALA A 293 11.18 -18.62 -10.06
N PRO A 294 12.01 -17.74 -10.64
CA PRO A 294 12.77 -16.77 -9.85
C PRO A 294 11.82 -15.80 -9.12
N ASN A 295 12.25 -15.32 -7.95
CA ASN A 295 11.55 -14.22 -7.29
C ASN A 295 11.95 -12.91 -8.01
N LEU A 296 11.01 -12.34 -8.76
CA LEU A 296 11.22 -11.13 -9.58
C LEU A 296 11.13 -9.84 -8.74
N PHE A 297 10.79 -9.94 -7.47
CA PHE A 297 10.53 -8.83 -6.54
C PHE A 297 11.65 -8.62 -5.52
N LYS A 298 12.82 -9.26 -5.70
CA LYS A 298 13.98 -9.12 -4.79
C LYS A 298 14.84 -7.89 -5.04
N ASP A 299 14.67 -7.20 -6.16
CA ASP A 299 15.43 -5.99 -6.45
C ASP A 299 14.83 -4.79 -5.70
N PRO A 300 15.58 -4.08 -4.84
CA PRO A 300 15.05 -2.93 -4.11
C PRO A 300 14.97 -1.65 -4.96
N SER A 301 15.59 -1.62 -6.14
CA SER A 301 15.74 -0.42 -6.98
C SER A 301 14.60 -0.30 -8.01
N HIS A 302 13.49 0.28 -7.56
CA HIS A 302 12.39 0.63 -8.45
C HIS A 302 12.05 2.09 -8.29
N ASP A 303 12.23 2.86 -9.35
CA ASP A 303 11.84 4.26 -9.37
C ASP A 303 10.35 4.37 -9.04
N LEU A 304 10.01 5.41 -8.27
CA LEU A 304 8.61 5.73 -8.02
C LEU A 304 8.01 6.26 -9.32
N PRO A 305 6.83 5.78 -9.73
CA PRO A 305 6.13 6.38 -10.86
C PRO A 305 5.73 7.83 -10.50
N SER A 306 5.37 8.61 -11.52
CA SER A 306 4.85 9.97 -11.28
C SER A 306 3.64 9.93 -10.34
N VAL A 307 3.53 10.92 -9.46
CA VAL A 307 2.41 11.03 -8.51
C VAL A 307 1.56 12.23 -8.86
N TYR A 308 0.24 12.06 -8.78
CA TYR A 308 -0.74 13.08 -9.08
C TYR A 308 -1.76 13.19 -7.95
N LEU A 309 -2.20 14.42 -7.69
CA LEU A 309 -3.26 14.74 -6.74
C LEU A 309 -4.55 15.10 -7.49
N LEU A 310 -5.69 14.58 -7.00
CA LEU A 310 -7.05 14.73 -7.54
C LEU A 310 -7.99 15.40 -6.54
#